data_AF-F7JWN2-F1
#
_entry.id   AF-F7JWN2-F1
#
_cell.length_a   1.000
_cell.length_b   1.000
_cell.length_c   1.000
_cell.angle_alpha   90.00
_cell.angle_beta   90.00
_cell.angle_gamma   90.00
#
_symmetry.space_group_name_H-M   'P 1'
#
loop_
_entity.id
_entity.type
_entity.pdbx_description
1 polymer ?
#
loop_
_entity_poly.entity_id
_entity_poly.type
_entity_poly.pdbx_seq_one_letter_code
_entity_poly.pdbx_strand_id
1 'polypeptide(L)'
;MQNIDIVLDYSFWSREMRNEYISLLKKYDIEPKMYYIKTPKEVCMERIRKRNGNHQNDIILTEQTASTYYDHFQPPTDEEGEVIVVEGY
;
A
#
# COMPACT_ATOMS: atom_id res chain seq x y z
N MET A 1 -5.77 -6.63 27.17
CA MET A 1 -5.59 -6.48 25.70
C MET A 1 -4.64 -7.58 25.24
N GLN A 2 -4.94 -8.26 24.14
CA GLN A 2 -4.00 -9.23 23.57
C GLN A 2 -2.91 -8.44 22.82
N ASN A 3 -1.64 -8.79 23.05
CA ASN A 3 -0.51 -8.22 22.34
C ASN A 3 -0.36 -8.96 21.01
N ILE A 4 -1.11 -8.53 20.00
CA ILE A 4 -1.10 -9.11 18.65
C ILE A 4 -0.64 -8.06 17.64
N ASP A 5 0.13 -8.50 16.66
CA ASP A 5 0.49 -7.67 15.51
C ASP A 5 -0.66 -7.64 14.50
N ILE A 6 -0.93 -6.47 13.93
CA ILE A 6 -1.99 -6.26 12.93
C ILE A 6 -1.35 -5.77 11.64
N VAL A 7 -1.68 -6.41 10.52
CA VAL A 7 -1.32 -5.95 9.19
C VAL A 7 -2.55 -5.35 8.52
N LEU A 8 -2.44 -4.11 8.06
CA LEU A 8 -3.43 -3.46 7.23
C LEU A 8 -2.99 -3.56 5.76
N ASP A 9 -3.61 -4.47 5.00
CA ASP A 9 -3.42 -4.58 3.56
C ASP A 9 -4.40 -3.66 2.84
N TYR A 10 -3.97 -2.43 2.61
CA TYR A 10 -4.76 -1.40 1.93
C TYR A 10 -3.87 -0.57 1.01
N SER A 11 -4.49 0.17 0.09
CA SER A 11 -3.75 0.88 -0.96
C SER A 11 -2.72 1.88 -0.42
N PHE A 12 -3.05 2.61 0.66
CA PHE A 12 -2.22 3.65 1.28
C PHE A 12 -1.50 4.55 0.26
N TRP A 13 -2.20 4.87 -0.84
CA TRP A 13 -1.59 5.41 -2.05
C TRP A 13 -1.21 6.89 -1.94
N SER A 14 -1.86 7.62 -1.03
CA SER A 14 -1.60 9.04 -0.78
C SER A 14 -1.07 9.26 0.65
N ARG A 15 -0.27 10.32 0.80
CA ARG A 15 0.22 10.81 2.09
C ARG A 15 -0.94 11.18 3.03
N GLU A 16 -1.98 11.81 2.49
CA GLU A 16 -3.18 12.16 3.26
C GLU A 16 -3.83 10.92 3.89
N MET A 17 -4.06 9.87 3.09
CA MET A 17 -4.63 8.62 3.59
C MET A 17 -3.77 7.98 4.67
N ARG A 18 -2.44 7.95 4.49
CA ARG A 18 -1.53 7.42 5.53
C ARG A 18 -1.57 8.27 6.80
N ASN A 19 -1.60 9.60 6.67
CA ASN A 19 -1.68 10.51 7.80
C ASN A 19 -2.96 10.35 8.64
N GLU A 20 -4.09 10.02 8.02
CA GLU A 20 -5.33 9.70 8.74
C GLU A 20 -5.14 8.50 9.68
N TYR A 21 -4.53 7.43 9.18
CA TYR A 21 -4.27 6.22 9.96
C TYR A 21 -3.18 6.43 11.01
N ILE A 22 -2.09 7.13 10.67
CA ILE A 22 -1.05 7.50 11.63
C ILE A 22 -1.67 8.31 12.79
N SER A 23 -2.54 9.28 12.47
CA SER A 23 -3.23 10.09 13.48
C SER A 23 -4.22 9.30 14.33
N LEU A 24 -4.85 8.27 13.75
CA LEU A 24 -5.70 7.34 14.49
C LEU A 24 -4.89 6.50 15.48
N LEU A 25 -3.79 5.89 15.02
CA LEU A 25 -2.94 5.00 15.82
C LEU A 25 -2.23 5.73 16.97
N LYS A 26 -1.81 6.98 16.75
CA LYS A 26 -1.23 7.84 17.81
C LYS A 26 -2.15 8.03 19.02
N LYS A 27 -3.48 7.99 18.85
CA LYS A 27 -4.44 8.09 19.98
C LYS A 27 -4.38 6.88 20.92
N TYR A 28 -3.79 5.79 20.46
CA TYR A 28 -3.61 4.54 21.18
C TYR A 28 -2.14 4.26 21.53
N ASP A 29 -1.25 5.25 21.37
CA ASP A 29 0.19 5.10 21.61
C ASP A 29 0.84 4.01 20.72
N ILE A 30 0.32 3.85 19.50
CA ILE A 30 0.83 2.90 18.50
C ILE A 30 1.60 3.66 17.43
N GLU A 31 2.86 3.28 17.24
CA GLU A 31 3.68 3.71 16.11
C GLU A 31 3.61 2.67 14.97
N PRO A 32 3.07 3.01 13.79
CA PRO A 32 3.01 2.08 12.68
C PRO A 32 4.37 1.88 12.02
N LYS A 33 4.61 0.67 11.51
CA LYS A 33 5.67 0.38 10.55
C LYS A 33 5.08 0.35 9.15
N MET A 34 5.63 1.14 8.23
CA MET A 34 5.16 1.17 6.84
C MET A 34 6.05 0.29 5.97
N TYR A 35 5.46 -0.74 5.36
CA TYR A 35 6.12 -1.53 4.34
C TYR A 35 5.79 -0.98 2.95
N TYR A 36 6.77 -0.35 2.31
CA TYR A 36 6.63 0.15 0.94
C TYR A 36 7.18 -0.87 -0.05
N ILE A 37 6.28 -1.54 -0.76
CA ILE A 37 6.65 -2.47 -1.83
C ILE A 37 6.96 -1.67 -3.10
N LYS A 38 8.25 -1.40 -3.33
CA LYS A 38 8.73 -0.68 -4.50
C LYS A 38 8.77 -1.62 -5.69
N THR A 39 7.82 -1.44 -6.61
CA THR A 39 7.69 -2.27 -7.81
C THR A 39 7.62 -1.37 -9.03
N PRO A 40 8.42 -1.61 -10.10
CA PRO A 40 8.33 -0.85 -11.34
C PRO A 40 6.94 -0.93 -11.97
N LYS A 41 6.54 0.14 -12.68
CA LYS A 41 5.22 0.26 -13.31
C LYS A 41 4.94 -0.90 -14.25
N GLU A 42 5.92 -1.24 -15.08
CA GLU A 42 5.83 -2.29 -16.09
C GLU A 42 5.50 -3.63 -15.45
N VAL A 43 6.14 -3.96 -14.33
CA VAL A 43 5.89 -5.18 -13.55
C VAL A 43 4.50 -5.16 -12.92
N CYS A 44 4.08 -4.04 -12.33
CA CYS A 44 2.72 -3.87 -11.81
C CYS A 44 1.67 -4.10 -12.91
N MET A 45 1.85 -3.47 -14.07
CA MET A 45 0.90 -3.57 -15.19
C MET A 45 0.86 -4.99 -15.76
N GLU A 46 2.00 -5.68 -15.86
CA GLU A 46 2.03 -7.09 -16.27
C GLU A 46 1.23 -7.98 -15.31
N ARG A 47 1.39 -7.78 -13.99
CA ARG A 47 0.63 -8.52 -12.97
C ARG A 47 -0.87 -8.23 -13.04
N ILE A 48 -1.26 -6.98 -13.26
CA ILE A 48 -2.68 -6.61 -13.45
C ILE A 48 -3.28 -7.32 -14.67
N ARG A 49 -2.58 -7.36 -15.81
CA ARG A 49 -3.05 -8.09 -17.01
C ARG A 49 -3.24 -9.58 -16.78
N LYS A 50 -2.45 -10.18 -15.87
CA LYS A 50 -2.54 -11.60 -15.51
C LYS A 50 -3.68 -11.91 -14.54
N ARG A 51 -4.21 -10.91 -13.81
CA ARG A 51 -5.39 -11.09 -12.94
C ARG A 51 -6.63 -11.20 -13.81
N ASN A 52 -7.11 -12.42 -13.97
CA ASN A 52 -8.24 -12.77 -14.83
C ASN A 52 -9.49 -13.18 -14.03
N GLY A 53 -9.47 -13.05 -12.70
CA GLY A 53 -10.62 -13.36 -11.85
C GLY A 53 -10.70 -14.83 -11.44
N ASN A 54 -9.63 -15.59 -11.66
CA ASN A 54 -9.57 -17.01 -11.29
C ASN A 54 -9.31 -17.24 -9.80
N HIS A 55 -8.93 -16.21 -9.04
CA HIS A 55 -8.83 -16.29 -7.58
C HIS A 55 -9.92 -15.48 -6.89
N GLN A 56 -10.47 -16.04 -5.80
CA GLN A 56 -11.56 -15.45 -5.03
C GLN A 56 -11.30 -14.02 -4.50
N ASN A 57 -10.04 -13.61 -4.42
CA ASN A 57 -9.62 -12.30 -3.93
C ASN A 57 -9.05 -11.41 -5.04
N ASP A 58 -9.23 -11.79 -6.32
CA ASP A 58 -8.75 -10.99 -7.44
C ASP A 58 -9.57 -9.70 -7.55
N ILE A 59 -8.87 -8.57 -7.43
CA ILE A 59 -9.41 -7.27 -7.79
C ILE A 59 -9.05 -7.01 -9.26
N ILE A 60 -10.08 -6.99 -10.11
CA ILE A 60 -9.96 -6.69 -11.53
C ILE A 60 -9.99 -5.17 -11.72
N LEU A 61 -8.88 -4.62 -12.19
CA LEU A 61 -8.75 -3.20 -12.52
C LEU A 61 -8.61 -3.04 -14.02
N THR A 62 -9.18 -1.97 -14.57
CA THR A 62 -8.81 -1.54 -15.92
C THR A 62 -7.35 -1.08 -15.92
N GLU A 63 -6.67 -1.21 -17.07
CA GLU A 63 -5.30 -0.68 -17.20
C GLU A 63 -5.24 0.83 -16.91
N GLN A 64 -6.29 1.57 -17.30
CA GLN A 64 -6.38 3.01 -17.02
C GLN A 64 -6.42 3.27 -15.51
N THR A 65 -7.30 2.60 -14.76
CA THR A 65 -7.38 2.75 -13.30
C THR A 65 -6.06 2.39 -12.63
N ALA A 66 -5.44 1.27 -13.01
CA ALA A 66 -4.16 0.85 -12.44
C ALA A 66 -3.04 1.86 -12.73
N SER A 67 -2.98 2.39 -13.96
CA SER A 67 -2.01 3.43 -14.32
C SER A 67 -2.24 4.71 -13.51
N THR A 68 -3.49 5.17 -13.38
CA THR A 68 -3.81 6.37 -12.58
C THR A 68 -3.35 6.20 -11.13
N TYR A 69 -3.61 5.05 -10.50
CA TYR A 69 -3.12 4.80 -9.14
C TYR A 69 -1.60 4.82 -9.05
N TYR A 70 -0.90 4.21 -10.01
CA TYR A 70 0.56 4.19 -10.01
C TYR A 70 1.15 5.59 -10.22
N ASP A 71 0.63 6.34 -11.20
CA ASP A 71 1.16 7.64 -11.62
C ASP A 71 0.94 8.73 -10.55
N HIS A 72 -0.09 8.57 -9.72
CA HIS A 72 -0.39 9.48 -8.62
C HIS A 72 -0.01 8.93 -7.23
N PHE A 73 0.63 7.75 -7.17
CA PHE A 73 1.12 7.20 -5.92
C PHE A 73 2.16 8.14 -5.30
N GLN A 74 2.00 8.42 -4.01
CA GLN A 74 2.91 9.26 -3.24
C GLN A 74 3.73 8.36 -2.32
N PRO A 75 5.02 8.07 -2.62
CA PRO A 75 5.83 7.22 -1.77
C PRO A 75 5.88 7.74 -0.31
N PRO A 76 5.84 6.86 0.69
CA PRO A 76 6.03 7.27 2.07
C PRO A 76 7.45 7.79 2.26
N THR A 77 7.58 8.76 3.16
CA THR A 77 8.86 9.34 3.58
C THR A 77 9.11 9.10 5.07
N ASP A 78 10.34 9.32 5.50
CA ASP A 78 10.74 9.28 6.91
C ASP A 78 10.00 10.30 7.79
N GLU A 79 9.48 11.40 7.22
CA GLU A 79 8.59 12.34 7.91
C GLU A 79 7.28 11.69 8.41
N GLU A 80 6.88 10.56 7.83
CA GLU A 80 5.64 9.84 8.18
C GLU A 80 5.88 8.73 9.23
N GLY A 81 7.13 8.39 9.54
CA GLY A 81 7.51 7.34 10.50
C GLY A 81 8.52 6.34 9.95
N GLU A 82 8.62 5.16 10.60
CA GLU A 82 9.50 4.08 10.13
C GLU A 82 8.98 3.53 8.78
N VAL A 83 9.83 3.63 7.74
CA VAL A 83 9.55 3.10 6.40
C VAL A 83 10.55 1.98 6.07
N ILE A 84 10.02 0.81 5.77
CA ILE A 84 10.76 -0.36 5.31
C ILE A 84 10.47 -0.54 3.82
N VAL A 85 11.48 -0.30 2.99
CA VAL A 85 11.36 -0.49 1.54
C VAL A 85 11.67 -1.94 1.18
N VAL A 86 10.76 -2.56 0.45
CA VAL A 86 10.90 -3.94 -0.05
C VAL A 86 10.83 -3.90 -1.57
N GLU A 87 11.82 -4.47 -2.24
CA GLU A 87 11.78 -4.62 -3.70
C GLU A 87 10.74 -5.69 -4.06
N GLY A 88 9.80 -5.32 -4.93
CA GLY A 88 8.64 -6.15 -5.26
C GLY A 88 8.83 -7.06 -6.48
N TYR A 89 10.05 -7.45 -6.84
CA TYR A 89 10.37 -8.23 -8.05
C TYR A 89 11.54 -9.19 -7.87
#